data_AF-A0A3S1AUN1-F1
#
_entry.id   AF-A0A3S1AUN1-F1
#
_cell.length_a   1.000
_cell.length_b   1.000
_cell.length_c   1.000
_cell.angle_alpha   90.00
_cell.angle_beta   90.00
_cell.angle_gamma   90.00
#
_symmetry.space_group_name_H-M   'P 1'
#
loop_
_entity.id
_entity.type
_entity.pdbx_description
1 polymer ?
#
loop_
_entity_poly.entity_id
_entity_poly.type
_entity_poly.pdbx_seq_one_letter_code
_entity_poly.pdbx_strand_id
1 'polypeptide(L)'
;GLQKLENTNILIAGVGGVGSYVVEAIARAGIGKITIIDMDVVDESNINRQLVALHSNIGQAKVQIMKQRIYDINPECIVTAKQIFINPENTIELLTEQKYDYVIDAIDTL
;
A
#
# COMPACT_ATOMS: atom_id res chain seq x y z
N GLY A 1 18.27 -12.14 -8.49
CA GLY A 1 17.12 -12.30 -7.58
C GLY A 1 16.86 -10.99 -6.87
N LEU A 2 17.62 -10.71 -5.82
CA LEU A 2 17.47 -9.50 -4.99
C LEU A 2 17.55 -8.18 -5.78
N GLN A 3 18.58 -7.98 -6.61
CA GLN A 3 18.71 -6.79 -7.46
C GLN A 3 17.49 -6.56 -8.38
N LYS A 4 16.79 -7.63 -8.77
CA LYS A 4 15.55 -7.48 -9.56
C LYS A 4 14.44 -6.88 -8.69
N LEU A 5 14.29 -7.35 -7.46
CA LEU A 5 13.28 -6.86 -6.50
C LEU A 5 13.54 -5.39 -6.14
N GLU A 6 14.80 -5.04 -5.86
CA GLU A 6 15.20 -3.65 -5.57
C GLU A 6 14.86 -2.68 -6.71
N ASN A 7 14.92 -3.15 -7.96
CA ASN A 7 14.57 -2.34 -9.13
C ASN A 7 13.08 -2.40 -9.51
N THR A 8 12.27 -3.21 -8.83
CA THR A 8 10.84 -3.40 -9.15
C THR A 8 9.99 -2.30 -8.54
N ASN A 9 9.01 -1.81 -9.31
CA ASN A 9 7.98 -0.86 -8.87
C ASN A 9 6.59 -1.50 -8.85
N ILE A 10 5.94 -1.53 -7.69
CA ILE A 10 4.62 -2.15 -7.51
C ILE A 10 3.61 -1.12 -7.04
N LEU A 11 2.46 -1.07 -7.71
CA LEU A 11 1.27 -0.38 -7.22
C LEU A 11 0.34 -1.36 -6.51
N ILE A 12 -0.19 -0.95 -5.35
CA ILE A 12 -1.18 -1.68 -4.58
C ILE A 12 -2.39 -0.78 -4.38
N ALA A 13 -3.53 -1.23 -4.89
CA ALA A 13 -4.83 -0.57 -4.73
C ALA A 13 -5.60 -1.26 -3.60
N GLY A 14 -5.89 -0.52 -2.52
CA GLY A 14 -6.46 -1.05 -1.29
C GLY A 14 -5.39 -1.51 -0.29
N VAL A 15 -5.48 -1.01 0.94
CA VAL A 15 -4.61 -1.31 2.10
C VAL A 15 -5.46 -1.89 3.24
N GLY A 16 -6.47 -2.67 2.87
CA GLY A 16 -7.39 -3.36 3.77
C GLY A 16 -6.89 -4.73 4.23
N GLY A 17 -7.82 -5.69 4.35
CA GLY A 17 -7.53 -7.02 4.92
C GLY A 17 -6.58 -7.90 4.11
N VAL A 18 -6.45 -7.63 2.81
CA VAL A 18 -5.48 -8.30 1.93
C VAL A 18 -4.27 -7.39 1.70
N GLY A 19 -4.54 -6.17 1.22
CA GLY A 19 -3.49 -5.23 0.80
C GLY A 19 -2.47 -4.89 1.89
N SER A 20 -2.90 -4.75 3.15
CA SER A 20 -1.96 -4.44 4.25
C SER A 20 -0.89 -5.53 4.46
N TYR A 21 -1.24 -6.80 4.31
CA TYR A 21 -0.29 -7.91 4.40
C TYR A 21 0.57 -8.04 3.15
N VAL A 22 0.01 -7.75 1.96
CA VAL A 22 0.78 -7.69 0.72
C VAL A 22 1.89 -6.66 0.84
N VAL A 23 1.54 -5.43 1.25
CA VAL A 23 2.49 -4.32 1.42
C VAL A 23 3.60 -4.69 2.41
N GLU A 24 3.24 -5.29 3.55
CA GLU A 24 4.22 -5.79 4.54
C GLU A 24 5.18 -6.82 3.92
N ALA A 25 4.65 -7.82 3.22
CA ALA A 25 5.44 -8.91 2.67
C ALA A 25 6.41 -8.42 1.60
N ILE A 26 5.97 -7.54 0.69
CA ILE A 26 6.82 -7.03 -0.39
C ILE A 26 7.88 -6.05 0.13
N ALA A 27 7.58 -5.26 1.15
CA ALA A 27 8.56 -4.41 1.81
C ALA A 27 9.69 -5.26 2.43
N ARG A 28 9.33 -6.34 3.12
CA ARG A 28 10.29 -7.31 3.70
C ARG A 28 11.04 -8.12 2.65
N ALA A 29 10.48 -8.29 1.45
CA ALA A 29 11.13 -8.97 0.33
C ALA A 29 12.18 -8.11 -0.37
N GLY A 30 12.27 -6.80 -0.05
CA GLY A 30 13.22 -5.89 -0.69
C GLY A 30 12.73 -5.28 -2.00
N ILE A 31 11.41 -5.13 -2.19
CA ILE A 31 10.90 -4.30 -3.29
C ILE A 31 11.33 -2.84 -3.07
N GLY A 32 11.99 -2.26 -4.07
CA GLY A 32 12.58 -0.93 -3.91
C GLY A 32 11.63 0.23 -4.15
N LYS A 33 10.50 0.03 -4.85
CA LYS A 33 9.49 1.08 -5.05
C LYS A 33 8.08 0.55 -4.83
N ILE A 34 7.34 1.22 -3.96
CA ILE A 34 5.99 0.82 -3.56
C ILE A 34 5.07 2.03 -3.65
N THR A 35 3.98 1.90 -4.41
CA THR A 35 2.87 2.85 -4.41
C THR A 35 1.65 2.22 -3.77
N ILE A 36 1.12 2.85 -2.72
CA ILE A 36 -0.09 2.39 -2.02
C ILE A 36 -1.20 3.43 -2.15
N ILE A 37 -2.40 2.96 -2.50
CA ILE A 37 -3.57 3.81 -2.71
C ILE A 37 -4.73 3.26 -1.89
N ASP A 38 -5.24 4.05 -0.95
CA ASP A 38 -6.44 3.74 -0.15
C ASP A 38 -6.95 5.04 0.48
N MET A 39 -8.27 5.30 0.43
CA MET A 39 -8.86 6.52 0.99
C MET A 39 -9.03 6.44 2.52
N ASP A 40 -9.17 5.23 3.06
CA ASP A 40 -9.70 5.01 4.39
C ASP A 40 -8.70 5.37 5.50
N VAL A 41 -9.30 5.60 6.66
CA VAL A 41 -8.62 5.59 7.95
C VAL A 41 -8.86 4.25 8.66
N VAL A 42 -8.05 3.95 9.66
CA VAL A 42 -8.24 2.75 10.50
C VAL A 42 -9.51 2.91 11.35
N ASP A 43 -10.42 1.94 11.23
CA ASP A 43 -11.60 1.79 12.08
C ASP A 43 -11.43 0.63 13.09
N GLU A 44 -12.10 0.68 14.24
CA GLU A 44 -12.03 -0.39 15.25
C GLU A 44 -12.45 -1.75 14.69
N SER A 45 -13.46 -1.78 13.81
CA SER A 45 -13.93 -3.00 13.15
C SER A 45 -12.89 -3.64 12.23
N ASN A 46 -11.80 -2.94 11.90
CA ASN A 46 -10.73 -3.43 11.03
C ASN A 46 -9.72 -4.32 11.77
N ILE A 47 -9.65 -4.22 13.11
CA ILE A 47 -8.64 -4.88 13.97
C ILE A 47 -8.61 -6.41 13.77
N ASN A 48 -9.75 -7.02 13.47
CA ASN A 48 -9.85 -8.47 13.30
C ASN A 48 -9.13 -9.02 12.05
N ARG A 49 -8.77 -8.16 11.08
CA ARG A 49 -8.32 -8.64 9.76
C ARG A 49 -7.34 -7.74 9.01
N GLN A 50 -7.02 -6.54 9.50
CA GLN A 50 -6.11 -5.64 8.79
C GLN A 50 -4.83 -5.45 9.60
N LEU A 51 -3.67 -5.68 8.98
CA LEU A 51 -2.37 -5.58 9.64
C LEU A 51 -2.12 -4.16 10.19
N VAL A 52 -2.62 -3.14 9.49
CA VAL A 52 -2.49 -1.73 9.86
C VAL A 52 -3.35 -1.33 11.07
N ALA A 53 -4.36 -2.13 11.41
CA ALA A 53 -5.37 -1.80 12.41
C ALA A 53 -4.93 -2.22 13.82
N LEU A 54 -4.32 -1.28 14.54
CA LEU A 54 -4.02 -1.37 15.97
C LEU A 54 -4.86 -0.33 16.72
N HIS A 55 -5.14 -0.55 18.01
CA HIS A 55 -5.84 0.45 18.83
C HIS A 55 -5.14 1.82 18.83
N SER A 56 -3.81 1.86 18.72
CA SER A 56 -3.00 3.09 18.62
C SER A 56 -3.17 3.85 17.30
N ASN A 57 -3.74 3.19 16.29
CA ASN A 57 -3.79 3.67 14.91
C ASN A 57 -5.19 4.12 14.50
N ILE A 58 -6.21 3.93 15.35
CA ILE A 58 -7.61 4.28 15.05
C ILE A 58 -7.70 5.76 14.64
N GLY A 59 -8.42 6.02 13.54
CA GLY A 59 -8.63 7.35 12.98
C GLY A 59 -7.48 7.89 12.11
N GLN A 60 -6.35 7.18 12.02
CA GLN A 60 -5.24 7.57 11.16
C GLN A 60 -5.36 6.96 9.75
N ALA A 61 -4.86 7.66 8.74
CA ALA A 61 -4.88 7.20 7.35
C ALA A 61 -4.07 5.91 7.17
N LYS A 62 -4.70 4.86 6.61
CA LYS A 62 -4.07 3.54 6.43
C LYS A 62 -2.76 3.65 5.63
N VAL A 63 -2.79 4.43 4.54
CA VAL A 63 -1.62 4.64 3.67
C VAL A 63 -0.46 5.34 4.38
N GLN A 64 -0.72 6.25 5.31
CA GLN A 64 0.36 6.96 6.02
C GLN A 64 1.03 6.08 7.06
N ILE A 65 0.24 5.28 7.79
CA ILE A 65 0.78 4.28 8.73
C ILE A 65 1.64 3.27 7.98
N MET A 66 1.14 2.73 6.86
CA MET A 66 1.90 1.76 6.08
C MET A 66 3.16 2.37 5.48
N LYS A 67 3.13 3.64 5.06
CA LYS A 67 4.35 4.34 4.61
C LYS A 67 5.41 4.39 5.70
N GLN A 68 5.05 4.81 6.92
CA GLN A 68 6.00 4.83 8.03
C GLN A 68 6.53 3.42 8.33
N ARG A 69 5.63 2.43 8.36
CA ARG A 69 5.97 1.05 8.61
C ARG A 69 6.92 0.47 7.56
N ILE A 70 6.75 0.82 6.28
CA ILE A 70 7.69 0.43 5.22
C ILE A 70 9.07 1.03 5.49
N TYR A 71 9.16 2.31 5.86
CA TYR A 71 10.45 2.92 6.17
C TYR A 71 11.14 2.32 7.39
N ASP A 72 10.38 1.88 8.40
CA ASP A 72 10.91 1.15 9.54
C ASP A 72 11.47 -0.23 9.15
N ILE A 73 10.95 -0.84 8.06
CA ILE A 73 11.40 -2.14 7.53
C ILE A 73 12.57 -1.97 6.55
N ASN A 74 12.46 -1.03 5.62
CA ASN A 74 13.42 -0.77 4.56
C ASN A 74 13.49 0.76 4.30
N PRO A 75 14.44 1.48 4.91
CA PRO A 75 14.57 2.93 4.75
C PRO A 75 14.99 3.35 3.34
N GLU A 76 15.51 2.43 2.52
CA GLU A 76 15.91 2.71 1.14
C GLU A 76 14.74 2.57 0.14
N CYS A 77 13.58 2.05 0.59
CA CYS A 77 12.40 1.90 -0.26
C CYS A 77 11.80 3.27 -0.63
N ILE A 78 11.51 3.49 -1.90
CA ILE A 78 10.81 4.69 -2.37
C ILE A 78 9.31 4.44 -2.26
N VAL A 79 8.64 5.17 -1.36
CA VAL A 79 7.22 4.97 -1.07
C VAL A 79 6.36 6.16 -1.47
N THR A 80 5.39 5.91 -2.35
CA THR A 80 4.33 6.86 -2.70
C THR A 80 3.02 6.43 -2.04
N ALA A 81 2.54 7.22 -1.07
CA ALA A 81 1.29 6.95 -0.36
C ALA A 81 0.21 7.94 -0.80
N LYS A 82 -0.88 7.44 -1.39
CA LYS A 82 -1.98 8.24 -1.93
C LYS A 82 -3.26 7.95 -1.17
N GLN A 83 -3.73 8.93 -0.41
CA GLN A 83 -5.04 8.82 0.25
C GLN A 83 -6.14 9.28 -0.71
N ILE A 84 -6.53 8.39 -1.62
CA ILE A 84 -7.44 8.71 -2.74
C ILE A 84 -8.44 7.58 -2.91
N PHE A 85 -9.70 7.92 -3.21
CA PHE A 85 -10.71 6.98 -3.64
C PHE A 85 -10.48 6.60 -5.11
N ILE A 86 -10.32 5.32 -5.40
CA ILE A 86 -10.17 4.83 -6.77
C ILE A 86 -11.56 4.74 -7.39
N ASN A 87 -11.72 5.34 -8.57
CA ASN A 87 -12.95 5.28 -9.33
C ASN A 87 -12.63 5.17 -10.84
N PRO A 88 -13.60 4.81 -11.69
CA PRO A 88 -13.36 4.64 -13.11
C PRO A 88 -12.75 5.88 -13.81
N GLU A 89 -13.00 7.08 -13.30
CA GLU A 89 -12.53 8.34 -13.88
C GLU A 89 -11.04 8.56 -13.63
N ASN A 90 -10.50 8.13 -12.48
CA ASN A 90 -9.10 8.34 -12.10
C ASN A 90 -8.20 7.10 -12.28
N THR A 91 -8.78 5.90 -12.45
CA THR A 91 -7.99 4.65 -12.55
C THR A 91 -6.94 4.70 -13.65
N ILE A 92 -7.28 5.19 -14.85
CA ILE A 92 -6.32 5.25 -15.97
C ILE A 92 -5.16 6.18 -15.63
N GLU A 93 -5.43 7.34 -15.04
CA GLU A 93 -4.41 8.28 -14.63
C GLU A 93 -3.48 7.66 -13.57
N LEU A 94 -4.06 7.05 -12.53
CA LEU A 94 -3.29 6.41 -11.45
C LEU A 94 -2.38 5.28 -11.95
N LEU A 95 -2.85 4.48 -12.92
CA LEU A 95 -2.09 3.37 -13.50
C LEU A 95 -1.02 3.83 -14.50
N THR A 96 -1.14 5.04 -15.06
CA THR A 96 -0.22 5.55 -16.09
C THR A 96 0.70 6.68 -15.62
N GLU A 97 0.49 7.21 -14.41
CA GLU A 97 1.33 8.26 -13.81
C GLU A 97 2.83 7.91 -13.78
N GLN A 98 3.15 6.62 -13.60
CA GLN A 98 4.50 6.10 -13.70
C GLN A 98 4.46 4.66 -14.20
N LYS A 99 5.62 4.15 -14.63
CA LYS A 99 5.74 2.75 -15.01
C LYS A 99 5.73 1.86 -13.77
N TYR A 100 4.74 0.97 -13.69
CA TYR A 100 4.68 -0.12 -12.72
C TYR A 100 5.04 -1.44 -13.40
N ASP A 101 5.81 -2.28 -12.71
CA ASP A 101 6.11 -3.63 -13.17
C ASP A 101 4.98 -4.60 -12.81
N TYR A 102 4.29 -4.33 -11.69
CA TYR A 102 3.13 -5.06 -11.23
C TYR A 102 2.09 -4.13 -10.61
N VAL A 103 0.83 -4.55 -10.71
CA VAL A 103 -0.31 -3.94 -10.02
C VAL A 103 -0.98 -5.04 -9.21
N ILE A 104 -1.25 -4.76 -7.94
CA ILE A 104 -1.97 -5.65 -7.05
C ILE A 104 -3.28 -4.96 -6.69
N ASP A 105 -4.38 -5.56 -7.15
CA ASP A 105 -5.73 -5.15 -6.78
C ASP A 105 -6.15 -5.87 -5.50
N ALA A 106 -6.40 -5.09 -4.46
CA ALA A 106 -6.89 -5.52 -3.16
C ALA A 106 -8.05 -4.62 -2.69
N ILE A 107 -8.78 -4.01 -3.63
CA ILE A 107 -9.99 -3.24 -3.37
C ILE A 107 -11.14 -4.22 -3.02
N ASP A 108 -11.93 -3.90 -2.00
CA ASP A 108 -13.06 -4.73 -1.54
C ASP A 108 -14.43 -4.24 -2.02
N THR A 109 -14.46 -3.13 -2.75
CA THR A 109 -15.66 -2.48 -3.29
C THR A 109 -15.49 -2.18 -4.79
N LEU A 110 -16.48 -2.55 -5.60
CA LEU A 110 -16.55 -2.20 -7.04
C LEU A 110 -17.57 -1.09 -7.28
#